data_AF-C0B8B8-F1
#
_entry.id   AF-C0B8B8-F1
#
_cell.length_a   1.000
_cell.length_b   1.000
_cell.length_c   1.000
_cell.angle_alpha   90.00
_cell.angle_beta   90.00
_cell.angle_gamma   90.00
#
_symmetry.space_group_name_H-M   'P 1'
#
loop_
_entity.id
_entity.type
_entity.pdbx_description
1 polymer ?
#
loop_
_entity_poly.entity_id
_entity_poly.type
_entity_poly.pdbx_seq_one_letter_code
_entity_poly.pdbx_strand_id
1 'polypeptide(L)'
;MKILDRIPEIEVLHLEKSYGFFKTLSEKEQEEVREMYGRLWNTILGKISTGDYDMLVIDEFMAAYRYGLIPNKEAVQFLKDRPDNLEVVLTGRDPSDELLELADYISEVKMVRHPFEKGIRARKGIEY
;
A
#
# COMPACT_ATOMS: atom_id res chain seq x y z
N MET A 1 10.82 -1.26 -6.29
CA MET A 1 11.23 -0.29 -7.32
C MET A 1 12.63 0.27 -6.97
N LYS A 2 13.72 -0.41 -7.37
CA LYS A 2 15.08 -0.11 -6.87
C LYS A 2 15.65 1.28 -7.22
N ILE A 3 15.03 1.97 -8.18
CA ILE A 3 15.47 3.31 -8.56
C ILE A 3 15.21 4.33 -7.45
N LEU A 4 14.16 4.12 -6.65
CA LEU A 4 13.83 5.01 -5.53
C LEU A 4 14.90 4.97 -4.43
N ASP A 5 15.58 3.85 -4.23
CA ASP A 5 16.68 3.70 -3.25
C ASP A 5 17.87 4.64 -3.54
N ARG A 6 17.91 5.23 -4.74
CA ARG A 6 18.95 6.15 -5.18
C ARG A 6 18.55 7.61 -5.03
N ILE A 7 17.32 7.90 -4.61
CA ILE A 7 16.83 9.26 -4.42
C ILE A 7 17.08 9.65 -2.96
N PRO A 8 17.87 10.70 -2.68
CA PRO A 8 18.06 11.19 -1.32
C PRO A 8 16.73 11.50 -0.65
N GLU A 9 16.65 11.34 0.68
CA GLU A 9 15.48 11.68 1.50
C GLU A 9 14.22 10.82 1.26
N ILE A 10 14.26 9.88 0.29
CA ILE A 10 13.23 8.86 0.12
C ILE A 10 13.70 7.57 0.75
N GLU A 11 13.00 7.13 1.78
CA GLU A 11 13.13 5.77 2.30
C GLU A 11 12.07 4.87 1.69
N VAL A 12 12.49 3.67 1.26
CA VAL A 12 11.60 2.65 0.70
C VAL A 12 11.68 1.37 1.52
N LEU A 13 10.53 0.92 2.01
CA LEU A 13 10.40 -0.38 2.64
C LEU A 13 10.10 -1.43 1.56
N HIS A 14 11.09 -2.24 1.21
CA HIS A 14 10.88 -3.34 0.26
C HIS A 14 10.39 -4.58 0.97
N LEU A 15 9.34 -5.20 0.42
CA LEU A 15 8.95 -6.55 0.81
C LEU A 15 10.04 -7.55 0.42
N GLU A 16 10.39 -8.44 1.35
CA GLU A 16 11.40 -9.49 1.13
C GLU A 16 10.98 -10.48 0.03
N LYS A 17 9.67 -10.70 -0.11
CA LYS A 17 9.09 -11.63 -1.07
C LYS A 17 7.78 -11.09 -1.62
N SER A 18 7.58 -11.28 -2.93
CA SER A 18 6.30 -11.04 -3.59
C SER A 18 5.61 -12.37 -3.86
N TYR A 19 4.32 -12.44 -3.52
CA TYR A 19 3.50 -13.64 -3.65
C TYR A 19 2.50 -13.56 -4.83
N GLY A 20 2.44 -12.44 -5.55
CA GLY A 20 1.42 -12.23 -6.57
C GLY A 20 0.04 -11.99 -5.96
N PHE A 21 -1.02 -12.57 -6.55
CA PHE A 21 -2.40 -12.30 -6.13
C PHE A 21 -2.77 -13.10 -4.88
N PHE A 22 -3.09 -12.41 -3.78
CA PHE A 22 -3.41 -13.04 -2.49
C PHE A 22 -4.46 -14.17 -2.59
N LYS A 23 -5.51 -13.97 -3.39
CA LYS A 23 -6.60 -14.95 -3.59
C LYS A 23 -6.16 -16.25 -4.27
N THR A 24 -5.02 -16.26 -4.97
CA THR A 24 -4.53 -17.46 -5.67
C THR A 24 -3.55 -18.27 -4.83
N LEU A 25 -3.25 -17.82 -3.61
CA LEU A 25 -2.29 -18.45 -2.71
C LEU A 25 -2.89 -19.60 -1.93
N SER A 26 -2.06 -20.60 -1.62
CA SER A 26 -2.37 -21.64 -0.65
C SER A 26 -2.57 -21.04 0.76
N GLU A 27 -3.25 -21.77 1.65
CA GLU A 27 -3.47 -21.31 3.03
C GLU A 27 -2.16 -20.99 3.76
N LYS A 28 -1.13 -21.81 3.56
CA LYS A 28 0.19 -21.60 4.12
C LYS A 28 0.82 -20.29 3.61
N GLU A 29 0.76 -20.04 2.30
CA GLU A 29 1.30 -18.81 1.72
C GLU A 29 0.51 -17.57 2.14
N GLN A 30 -0.82 -17.68 2.30
CA GLN A 30 -1.63 -16.60 2.85
C GLN A 30 -1.20 -16.24 4.27
N GLU A 31 -0.89 -17.23 5.09
CA GLU A 31 -0.41 -16.99 6.45
C GLU A 31 0.96 -16.31 6.46
N GLU A 32 1.90 -16.78 5.63
CA GLU A 32 3.20 -16.12 5.47
C GLU A 32 3.04 -14.64 5.04
N VAL A 33 2.08 -14.36 4.14
CA VAL A 33 1.76 -12.99 3.72
C VAL A 33 1.18 -12.17 4.87
N ARG A 34 0.25 -12.71 5.67
CA ARG A 34 -0.31 -12.00 6.83
C ARG A 34 0.79 -11.61 7.81
N GLU A 35 1.68 -12.54 8.15
CA GLU A 35 2.79 -12.25 9.05
C GLU A 35 3.73 -11.19 8.48
N MET A 36 4.06 -11.28 7.18
CA MET A 36 4.93 -10.32 6.51
C MET A 36 4.33 -8.91 6.51
N TYR A 37 3.05 -8.78 6.16
CA TYR A 37 2.35 -7.49 6.16
C TYR A 37 2.19 -6.93 7.57
N GLY A 38 1.91 -7.78 8.58
CA GLY A 38 1.88 -7.36 9.98
C GLY A 38 3.23 -6.82 10.46
N ARG A 39 4.34 -7.47 10.10
CA ARG A 39 5.70 -6.96 10.39
C ARG A 39 5.99 -5.63 9.70
N LEU A 40 5.61 -5.51 8.42
CA LEU A 40 5.77 -4.27 7.67
C LEU A 40 4.97 -3.13 8.31
N TRP A 41 3.72 -3.39 8.67
CA TRP A 41 2.85 -2.42 9.33
C TRP A 41 3.45 -1.90 10.64
N ASN A 42 3.92 -2.80 11.51
CA ASN A 42 4.61 -2.42 12.75
C ASN A 42 5.88 -1.60 12.49
N THR A 43 6.61 -1.92 11.42
CA THR A 43 7.80 -1.17 11.01
C THR A 43 7.43 0.25 10.58
N ILE A 44 6.35 0.42 9.82
CA ILE A 44 5.83 1.73 9.42
C ILE A 44 5.47 2.55 10.67
N LEU A 45 4.69 1.99 11.60
CA LEU A 45 4.30 2.70 12.83
C LEU A 45 5.52 3.11 13.68
N GLY A 46 6.50 2.22 13.83
CA GLY A 46 7.73 2.54 14.54
C GLY A 46 8.54 3.67 13.88
N LYS A 47 8.58 3.70 12.55
CA LYS A 47 9.26 4.76 11.80
C LYS A 47 8.54 6.09 11.92
N ILE A 48 7.23 6.12 11.65
CA ILE A 48 6.44 7.35 11.71
C ILE A 48 6.41 7.97 13.11
N SER A 49 6.43 7.15 14.17
CA SER A 49 6.45 7.66 15.55
C SER A 49 7.79 8.25 15.99
N THR A 50 8.90 7.90 15.32
CA THR A 50 10.26 8.28 15.76
C THR A 50 11.02 9.14 14.75
N GLY A 51 10.59 9.15 13.49
CA GLY A 51 11.21 9.88 12.41
C GLY A 51 10.41 11.13 12.03
N ASP A 52 11.09 12.03 11.35
CA ASP A 52 10.52 13.25 10.77
C ASP A 52 10.22 12.96 9.30
N TYR A 53 9.05 12.38 9.02
CA TYR A 53 8.59 12.14 7.65
C TYR A 53 7.49 13.14 7.33
N ASP A 54 7.69 13.90 6.25
CA ASP A 54 6.64 14.80 5.74
C ASP A 54 5.54 14.02 4.99
N MET A 55 5.88 12.86 4.42
CA MET A 55 4.95 12.08 3.60
C MET A 55 5.15 10.56 3.73
N LEU A 56 4.04 9.84 3.86
CA LEU A 56 3.95 8.38 3.79
C LEU A 56 3.12 7.96 2.57
N VAL A 57 3.72 7.18 1.67
CA VAL A 57 3.02 6.57 0.53
C VAL A 57 2.87 5.07 0.77
N ILE A 58 1.63 4.58 0.87
CA ILE A 58 1.33 3.15 0.98
C ILE A 58 0.69 2.67 -0.31
N ASP A 59 1.50 2.05 -1.15
CA ASP A 59 1.05 1.46 -2.41
C ASP A 59 0.23 0.19 -2.16
N GLU A 60 -0.93 0.07 -2.82
CA GLU A 60 -1.88 -1.04 -2.70
C GLU A 60 -2.45 -1.28 -1.28
N PHE A 61 -2.57 -0.21 -0.49
CA PHE A 61 -3.18 -0.23 0.84
C PHE A 61 -4.58 -0.86 0.84
N MET A 62 -5.42 -0.52 -0.15
CA MET A 62 -6.81 -1.01 -0.19
C MET A 62 -6.88 -2.53 -0.34
N ALA A 63 -5.92 -3.15 -1.02
CA ALA A 63 -5.85 -4.61 -1.12
C ALA A 63 -5.49 -5.21 0.25
N ALA A 64 -4.47 -4.66 0.93
CA ALA A 64 -4.07 -5.11 2.26
C ALA A 64 -5.19 -4.95 3.30
N TYR A 65 -5.89 -3.82 3.28
CA TYR A 65 -7.04 -3.52 4.13
C TYR A 65 -8.21 -4.47 3.88
N ARG A 66 -8.54 -4.75 2.61
CA ARG A 66 -9.66 -5.63 2.25
C ARG A 66 -9.44 -7.07 2.69
N TYR A 67 -8.21 -7.57 2.61
CA TYR A 67 -7.88 -8.94 3.00
C TYR A 67 -7.52 -9.08 4.48
N GLY A 68 -7.59 -8.00 5.26
CA GLY A 68 -7.22 -8.00 6.68
C GLY A 68 -5.75 -8.33 6.92
N LEU A 69 -4.87 -8.00 5.96
CA LEU A 69 -3.42 -8.16 6.11
C LEU A 69 -2.83 -7.10 7.06
N ILE A 70 -3.55 -5.99 7.19
CA ILE A 70 -3.32 -4.95 8.18
C ILE A 70 -4.59 -4.89 9.04
N PRO A 71 -4.50 -4.80 10.38
CA PRO A 71 -5.69 -4.71 11.23
C PRO A 71 -6.48 -3.44 10.92
N ASN A 72 -7.68 -3.60 10.34
CA ASN A 72 -8.47 -2.47 9.81
C ASN A 72 -8.72 -1.36 10.84
N LYS A 73 -9.08 -1.74 12.07
CA LYS A 73 -9.31 -0.78 13.18
C LYS A 73 -8.07 0.04 13.50
N GLU A 74 -6.91 -0.61 13.50
CA GLU A 74 -5.64 0.03 13.78
C GLU A 74 -5.24 0.96 12.64
N ALA A 75 -5.46 0.54 11.39
CA ALA A 75 -5.20 1.37 10.22
C ALA A 75 -6.05 2.64 10.21
N VAL A 76 -7.35 2.53 10.52
CA VAL A 76 -8.24 3.68 10.66
C VAL A 76 -7.82 4.59 11.80
N GLN A 77 -7.46 4.02 12.95
CA GLN A 77 -7.02 4.81 14.10
C GLN A 77 -5.72 5.55 13.80
N PHE A 78 -4.75 4.89 13.14
CA PHE A 78 -3.52 5.52 12.67
C PHE A 78 -3.80 6.72 11.77
N LEU A 79 -4.72 6.59 10.80
CA LEU A 79 -5.04 7.70 9.90
C LEU A 79 -5.66 8.91 10.64
N LYS A 80 -6.40 8.66 11.72
CA LYS A 80 -6.99 9.72 12.57
C LYS A 80 -5.96 10.38 13.49
N ASP A 81 -5.04 9.60 14.03
CA ASP A 81 -4.08 10.03 15.07
C ASP A 81 -2.70 10.38 14.50
N ARG A 82 -2.53 10.32 13.18
CA ARG A 82 -1.25 10.62 12.52
C ARG A 82 -0.74 12.02 12.92
N PRO A 83 0.58 12.25 12.94
CA PRO A 83 1.13 13.58 13.17
C PRO A 83 0.55 14.62 12.19
N ASP A 84 0.26 15.82 12.67
CA ASP A 84 -0.36 16.90 11.87
C ASP A 84 0.46 17.29 10.63
N ASN A 85 1.79 17.12 10.68
CA ASN A 85 2.70 17.41 9.57
C ASN A 85 2.91 16.24 8.60
N LEU A 86 2.28 15.08 8.84
CA LEU A 86 2.41 13.90 7.98
C LEU A 86 1.29 13.83 6.95
N GLU A 87 1.67 13.99 5.68
CA GLU A 87 0.81 13.68 4.54
C GLU A 87 0.77 12.18 4.27
N VAL A 88 -0.42 11.62 4.03
CA VAL A 88 -0.58 10.17 3.77
C VAL A 88 -1.25 9.94 2.43
N VAL A 89 -0.58 9.21 1.55
CA VAL A 89 -1.08 8.81 0.23
C VAL A 89 -1.34 7.31 0.22
N LEU A 90 -2.59 6.94 -0.02
CA LEU A 90 -3.02 5.55 -0.12
C LEU A 90 -3.45 5.25 -1.56
N THR A 91 -2.98 4.14 -2.12
CA THR A 91 -3.39 3.68 -3.45
C THR A 91 -4.09 2.33 -3.40
N GLY A 92 -4.90 2.06 -4.42
CA GLY A 92 -5.57 0.79 -4.60
C GLY A 92 -6.97 0.97 -5.16
N ARG A 93 -7.74 -0.13 -5.18
CA ARG A 93 -9.07 -0.18 -5.80
C ARG A 93 -10.16 -0.39 -4.75
N ASP A 94 -11.36 0.07 -5.07
CA ASP A 94 -12.59 0.01 -4.25
C ASP A 94 -12.31 0.25 -2.75
N PRO A 95 -11.93 1.49 -2.36
CA PRO A 95 -11.79 1.84 -0.96
C PRO A 95 -13.14 1.69 -0.23
N SER A 96 -13.10 1.36 1.07
CA SER A 96 -14.31 1.33 1.90
C SER A 96 -14.80 2.75 2.19
N ASP A 97 -16.10 2.91 2.42
CA ASP A 97 -16.73 4.20 2.76
C ASP A 97 -16.02 4.92 3.91
N GLU A 98 -15.63 4.19 4.95
CA GLU A 98 -14.88 4.76 6.09
C GLU A 98 -13.54 5.40 5.67
N LEU A 99 -12.84 4.83 4.68
CA LEU A 99 -11.58 5.41 4.19
C LEU A 99 -11.85 6.62 3.29
N LEU A 100 -12.95 6.61 2.54
CA LEU A 100 -13.39 7.75 1.73
C LEU A 100 -13.79 8.93 2.62
N GLU A 101 -14.49 8.68 3.72
CA GLU A 101 -14.89 9.71 4.69
C GLU A 101 -13.70 10.36 5.41
N LEU A 102 -12.60 9.61 5.59
CA LEU A 102 -11.37 10.12 6.22
C LEU A 102 -10.47 10.88 5.26
N ALA A 103 -10.65 10.74 3.95
CA ALA A 103 -9.73 11.30 2.97
C ALA A 103 -10.05 12.77 2.67
N ASP A 104 -9.04 13.63 2.79
CA ASP A 104 -9.13 15.03 2.36
C ASP A 104 -9.19 15.16 0.83
N TYR A 105 -8.44 14.29 0.13
CA TYR A 105 -8.39 14.23 -1.33
C TYR A 105 -8.69 12.82 -1.84
N ILE A 106 -9.54 12.74 -2.86
CA ILE A 106 -9.84 11.50 -3.58
C ILE A 106 -9.64 11.73 -5.07
N SER A 107 -8.72 10.97 -5.67
CA SER A 107 -8.49 10.94 -7.11
C SER A 107 -8.82 9.56 -7.67
N GLU A 108 -9.74 9.50 -8.62
CA GLU A 108 -10.19 8.24 -9.23
C GLU A 108 -9.60 8.08 -10.64
N VAL A 109 -8.77 7.05 -10.83
CA VAL A 109 -8.25 6.68 -12.16
C VAL A 109 -9.22 5.70 -12.82
N LYS A 110 -10.01 6.20 -13.78
CA LYS A 110 -10.93 5.39 -14.60
C LYS A 110 -10.22 4.81 -15.82
N MET A 111 -10.36 3.51 -16.03
CA MET A 111 -9.86 2.83 -17.23
C MET A 111 -10.74 3.17 -18.42
N VAL A 112 -10.40 4.24 -19.15
CA VAL A 112 -11.07 4.63 -20.41
C VAL A 112 -10.59 3.76 -21.58
N ARG A 113 -9.32 3.35 -21.54
CA ARG A 113 -8.69 2.41 -22.49
C ARG A 113 -7.46 1.78 -21.84
N HIS A 114 -7.15 0.54 -22.19
CA HIS A 114 -5.94 -0.13 -21.70
C HIS A 114 -5.32 -1.05 -22.79
N PRO A 115 -3.98 -1.09 -22.95
CA PRO A 115 -3.32 -1.97 -23.93
C PRO A 115 -3.73 -3.45 -23.82
N PHE A 116 -4.05 -3.89 -22.60
CA PHE A 116 -4.54 -5.24 -22.32
C PHE A 116 -5.82 -5.59 -23.09
N GLU A 117 -6.69 -4.62 -23.39
CA GLU A 117 -7.90 -4.84 -24.21
C GLU A 117 -7.56 -5.27 -25.65
N LYS A 118 -6.34 -4.96 -26.11
CA LYS A 118 -5.79 -5.38 -27.41
C LYS A 118 -4.92 -6.63 -27.29
N GLY A 119 -4.95 -7.32 -26.15
CA GLY A 119 -4.11 -8.49 -25.87
C GLY A 119 -2.64 -8.17 -25.60
N ILE A 120 -2.26 -6.90 -25.44
CA ILE A 120 -0.88 -6.52 -25.10
C ILE A 120 -0.65 -6.81 -23.62
N ARG A 121 0.30 -7.71 -23.34
CA ARG A 121 0.68 -8.12 -21.98
C ARG A 121 1.56 -7.06 -21.30
N ALA A 122 1.72 -7.20 -19.99
CA ALA A 122 2.59 -6.36 -19.16
C ALA A 122 4.03 -6.33 -19.71
N ARG A 123 4.63 -5.14 -19.67
CA ARG A 123 5.96 -4.85 -20.21
C ARG A 123 6.88 -4.39 -19.09
N LYS A 124 8.11 -4.89 -19.12
CA LYS A 124 9.16 -4.49 -18.19
C LYS A 124 9.47 -3.00 -18.32
N GLY A 125 9.56 -2.31 -17.18
CA GLY A 125 9.80 -0.88 -17.06
C GLY A 125 8.55 -0.01 -17.26
N ILE A 126 7.39 -0.60 -17.55
CA ILE A 126 6.12 0.13 -17.67
C ILE A 126 5.09 -0.42 -16.67
N GLU A 127 4.74 -1.70 -16.78
CA GLU A 127 3.78 -2.34 -15.88
C GLU A 127 4.45 -3.09 -14.72
N TYR A 128 5.74 -3.48 -14.86
CA TYR A 128 6.53 -4.15 -13.81
C TYR A 128 8.05 -3.97 -13.95
#